data_AF-D7DJD7-F1
#
_entry.id   AF-D7DJD7-F1
#
_cell.length_a   1.000
_cell.length_b   1.000
_cell.length_c   1.000
_cell.angle_alpha   90.00
_cell.angle_beta   90.00
_cell.angle_gamma   90.00
#
_symmetry.space_group_name_H-M   'P 1'
#
loop_
_entity.id
_entity.type
_entity.pdbx_description
1 polymer ?
#
loop_
_entity_poly.entity_id
_entity_poly.type
_entity_poly.pdbx_seq_one_letter_code
_entity_poly.pdbx_strand_id
1 'polypeptide(L)'
;MTKIDGQLLAQRNDMKLLKALHKFGWLRTRDIAALIWMTLRKVKLEPQFTSLTITPTSLRMAQRTLARLRRDHKVIRITAPDGSWIYGLAEAGACQLVNLEIPAKSGKDQVRRVSMSYYHHRRLANEIAILAKLQGYRVNSELEISSGNWLGGIDGILRKKADVLIRDGKQVWWIEVERSRRNRCDYAKLLNWLNTLWPNNQNTCMDAALPSGHILKKVVFVCSDAFINRITVDLKILGWDESLIQHRILPIRCLYLTGTKFIEV
;
A
#
# COMPACT_ATOMS: atom_id res chain seq x y z
N MET A 1 28.63 -18.60 -16.64
CA MET A 1 27.37 -18.43 -15.89
C MET A 1 26.42 -19.55 -16.28
N THR A 2 26.06 -20.44 -15.37
CA THR A 2 25.08 -21.51 -15.62
C THR A 2 23.70 -20.91 -15.84
N LYS A 3 23.10 -21.19 -17.00
CA LYS A 3 21.77 -20.72 -17.38
C LYS A 3 20.76 -21.36 -16.43
N ILE A 4 20.12 -20.55 -15.58
CA ILE A 4 19.06 -21.03 -14.69
C ILE A 4 17.97 -21.67 -15.55
N ASP A 5 17.56 -22.89 -15.22
CA ASP A 5 16.46 -23.60 -15.88
C ASP A 5 15.20 -22.72 -15.90
N GLY A 6 14.61 -22.58 -17.09
CA GLY A 6 13.40 -21.80 -17.31
C GLY A 6 12.21 -22.31 -16.49
N GLN A 7 12.16 -23.62 -16.20
CA GLN A 7 11.12 -24.19 -15.32
C GLN A 7 11.29 -23.70 -13.87
N LEU A 8 12.51 -23.76 -13.34
CA LEU A 8 12.82 -23.25 -11.99
C LEU A 8 12.52 -21.75 -11.88
N LEU A 9 12.84 -20.96 -12.91
CA LEU A 9 12.51 -19.54 -12.94
C LEU A 9 10.99 -19.31 -12.94
N ALA A 10 10.23 -20.10 -13.70
CA ALA A 10 8.77 -20.00 -13.74
C ALA A 10 8.16 -20.33 -12.36
N GLN A 11 8.61 -21.41 -11.72
CA GLN A 11 8.16 -21.79 -10.37
C GLN A 11 8.48 -20.71 -9.33
N ARG A 12 9.67 -20.09 -9.41
CA ARG A 12 10.04 -18.97 -8.54
C ARG A 12 9.11 -17.76 -8.73
N ASN A 13 8.77 -17.44 -9.97
CA ASN A 13 7.85 -16.33 -10.27
C ASN A 13 6.42 -16.63 -9.80
N ASP A 14 5.96 -17.86 -9.98
CA ASP A 14 4.66 -18.32 -9.46
C ASP A 14 4.61 -18.14 -7.93
N MET A 15 5.64 -18.61 -7.23
CA MET A 15 5.74 -18.46 -5.78
C MET A 15 5.74 -16.99 -5.33
N LYS A 16 6.51 -16.12 -6.00
CA LYS A 16 6.52 -14.69 -5.69
C LYS A 16 5.15 -14.05 -5.90
N LEU A 17 4.41 -14.45 -6.94
CA LEU A 17 3.07 -13.95 -7.22
C LEU A 17 2.07 -14.39 -6.15
N LEU A 18 2.06 -15.67 -5.75
CA LEU A 18 1.17 -16.16 -4.69
C LEU A 18 1.46 -15.45 -3.36
N LYS A 19 2.74 -15.28 -2.99
CA LYS A 19 3.13 -14.50 -1.80
C LYS A 19 2.68 -13.03 -1.89
N ALA A 20 2.72 -12.43 -3.09
CA ALA A 20 2.22 -11.08 -3.29
C ALA A 20 0.71 -11.00 -3.09
N LEU A 21 -0.06 -11.94 -3.63
CA LEU A 21 -1.52 -11.99 -3.43
C LEU A 21 -1.89 -12.21 -1.96
N HIS A 22 -1.17 -13.07 -1.25
CA HIS A 22 -1.36 -13.23 0.20
C HIS A 22 -1.10 -11.92 0.95
N LYS A 23 -0.01 -11.21 0.61
CA LYS A 23 0.38 -9.95 1.25
C LYS A 23 -0.60 -8.81 0.98
N PHE A 24 -1.08 -8.66 -0.26
CA PHE A 24 -1.87 -7.50 -0.70
C PHE A 24 -3.38 -7.80 -0.79
N GLY A 25 -3.80 -9.05 -0.59
CA GLY A 25 -5.18 -9.52 -0.71
C GLY A 25 -5.60 -9.75 -2.15
N TRP A 26 -5.59 -8.68 -2.95
CA TRP A 26 -5.79 -8.75 -4.39
C TRP A 26 -4.92 -7.74 -5.12
N LEU A 27 -4.58 -8.04 -6.37
CA LEU A 27 -3.75 -7.19 -7.22
C LEU A 27 -4.27 -7.19 -8.66
N ARG A 28 -4.09 -6.08 -9.38
CA ARG A 28 -4.32 -6.03 -10.83
C ARG A 28 -3.14 -6.64 -11.59
N THR A 29 -3.34 -6.96 -12.86
CA THR A 29 -2.26 -7.43 -13.74
C THR A 29 -1.04 -6.49 -13.74
N ARG A 30 -1.27 -5.17 -13.73
CA ARG A 30 -0.20 -4.15 -13.73
C ARG A 30 0.60 -4.13 -12.42
N ASP A 31 -0.08 -4.30 -11.30
CA ASP A 31 0.54 -4.36 -9.98
C ASP A 31 1.44 -5.58 -9.85
N ILE A 32 0.98 -6.72 -10.38
CA ILE A 32 1.75 -7.97 -10.45
C ILE A 32 2.93 -7.82 -11.42
N ALA A 33 2.72 -7.18 -12.57
CA ALA A 33 3.78 -6.90 -13.53
C ALA A 33 4.94 -6.11 -12.88
N ALA A 34 4.58 -5.06 -12.14
CA ALA A 34 5.50 -4.25 -11.35
C ALA A 34 6.27 -5.11 -10.33
N LEU A 35 5.56 -5.79 -9.43
CA LEU A 35 6.17 -6.51 -8.32
C LEU A 35 7.14 -7.62 -8.71
N ILE A 36 6.89 -8.31 -9.81
CA ILE A 36 7.60 -9.55 -10.15
C ILE A 36 8.70 -9.31 -11.20
N TRP A 37 8.46 -8.41 -12.16
CA TRP A 37 9.34 -8.21 -13.32
C TRP A 37 9.91 -6.80 -13.44
N MET A 38 9.62 -5.90 -12.51
CA MET A 38 10.31 -4.61 -12.44
C MET A 38 11.25 -4.58 -11.25
N THR A 39 12.30 -3.78 -11.37
CA THR A 39 13.22 -3.47 -10.29
C THR A 39 13.57 -2.01 -10.44
N LEU A 40 13.41 -1.23 -9.37
CA LEU A 40 13.90 0.13 -9.33
C LEU A 40 15.17 0.16 -8.48
N ARG A 41 16.04 1.13 -8.78
CA ARG A 41 17.22 1.37 -7.94
C ARG A 41 16.75 1.83 -6.57
N LYS A 42 17.36 1.29 -5.50
CA LYS A 42 17.09 1.77 -4.15
C LYS A 42 17.43 3.26 -4.06
N VAL A 43 16.46 4.06 -3.64
CA VAL A 43 16.65 5.47 -3.29
C VAL A 43 17.23 5.51 -1.88
N LYS A 44 18.28 6.31 -1.63
CA LYS A 44 18.99 6.35 -0.33
C LYS A 44 18.31 7.22 0.74
N LEU A 45 17.32 8.02 0.36
CA LEU A 45 16.71 9.05 1.20
C LEU A 45 15.26 8.69 1.54
N GLU A 46 14.32 9.54 1.14
CA GLU A 46 12.90 9.34 1.34
C GLU A 46 12.28 8.51 0.19
N PRO A 47 11.18 7.78 0.44
CA PRO A 47 10.41 7.16 -0.62
C PRO A 47 9.92 8.21 -1.63
N GLN A 48 10.12 7.93 -2.91
CA GLN A 48 9.60 8.76 -3.99
C GLN A 48 8.22 8.23 -4.41
N PHE A 49 7.27 9.14 -4.62
CA PHE A 49 5.89 8.78 -4.94
C PHE A 49 5.50 9.18 -6.38
N THR A 50 6.36 8.82 -7.33
CA THR A 50 6.17 9.09 -8.76
C THR A 50 5.42 7.96 -9.45
N SER A 51 4.70 8.28 -10.54
CA SER A 51 3.99 7.27 -11.33
C SER A 51 4.94 6.21 -11.92
N LEU A 52 4.45 4.98 -12.01
CA LEU A 52 5.20 3.82 -12.49
C LEU A 52 4.78 3.45 -13.92
N THR A 53 5.72 3.56 -14.86
CA THR A 53 5.52 3.12 -16.24
C THR A 53 5.84 1.63 -16.38
N ILE A 54 4.80 0.80 -16.50
CA ILE A 54 4.92 -0.65 -16.69
C ILE A 54 5.40 -0.95 -18.12
N THR A 55 6.45 -1.78 -18.26
CA THR A 55 6.95 -2.18 -19.58
C THR A 55 6.00 -3.19 -20.25
N PRO A 56 5.83 -3.16 -21.59
CA PRO A 56 5.00 -4.15 -22.29
C PRO A 56 5.44 -5.60 -22.02
N THR A 57 6.74 -5.83 -21.90
CA THR A 57 7.31 -7.16 -21.59
C THR A 57 6.89 -7.65 -20.21
N SER A 58 7.00 -6.81 -19.18
CA SER A 58 6.57 -7.18 -17.81
C SER A 58 5.07 -7.50 -17.76
N LEU A 59 4.24 -6.71 -18.47
CA LEU A 59 2.81 -6.93 -18.55
C LEU A 59 2.48 -8.26 -19.22
N ARG A 60 3.14 -8.58 -20.34
CA ARG A 60 2.95 -9.86 -21.05
C ARG A 60 3.35 -11.06 -20.18
N MET A 61 4.45 -10.94 -19.43
CA MET A 61 4.89 -11.99 -18.50
C MET A 61 3.89 -12.19 -17.35
N ALA A 62 3.33 -11.11 -16.80
CA ALA A 62 2.27 -11.17 -15.80
C ALA A 62 1.03 -11.89 -16.33
N GLN A 63 0.56 -11.52 -17.52
CA GLN A 63 -0.61 -12.13 -18.17
C GLN A 63 -0.42 -13.64 -18.38
N ARG A 64 0.74 -14.06 -18.92
CA ARG A 64 1.05 -15.48 -19.15
C ARG A 64 1.09 -16.27 -17.84
N THR A 65 1.71 -15.72 -16.81
CA THR A 65 1.84 -16.34 -15.48
C THR A 65 0.46 -16.48 -14.82
N LEU A 66 -0.35 -15.42 -14.85
CA LEU A 66 -1.71 -15.44 -14.34
C LEU A 66 -2.62 -16.43 -15.08
N ALA A 67 -2.49 -16.53 -16.41
CA ALA A 67 -3.23 -17.50 -17.20
C ALA A 67 -2.89 -18.94 -16.81
N ARG A 68 -1.62 -19.24 -16.54
CA ARG A 68 -1.18 -20.55 -16.01
C ARG A 68 -1.75 -20.79 -14.61
N LEU A 69 -1.54 -19.89 -13.66
CA LEU A 69 -2.02 -20.05 -12.28
C LEU A 69 -3.55 -20.15 -12.18
N ARG A 70 -4.29 -19.54 -13.12
CA ARG A 70 -5.74 -19.71 -13.24
C ARG A 70 -6.13 -21.11 -13.70
N ARG A 71 -5.45 -21.65 -14.71
CA ARG A 71 -5.68 -23.03 -15.18
C ARG A 71 -5.39 -24.03 -14.06
N ASP A 72 -4.40 -23.75 -13.23
CA ASP A 72 -4.05 -24.58 -12.07
C ASP A 72 -4.92 -24.29 -10.83
N HIS A 73 -5.97 -23.46 -10.96
CA HIS A 73 -6.87 -23.07 -9.88
C HIS A 73 -6.19 -22.44 -8.65
N LYS A 74 -4.99 -21.86 -8.80
CA LYS A 74 -4.23 -21.23 -7.70
C LYS A 74 -4.61 -19.77 -7.46
N VAL A 75 -5.26 -19.13 -8.43
CA VAL A 75 -5.76 -17.75 -8.31
C VAL A 75 -7.19 -17.63 -8.83
N ILE A 76 -7.96 -16.76 -8.19
CA ILE A 76 -9.29 -16.35 -8.64
C ILE A 76 -9.22 -14.99 -9.34
N ARG A 77 -10.12 -14.74 -10.28
CA ARG A 77 -10.21 -13.48 -11.04
C ARG A 77 -11.63 -12.96 -10.99
N ILE A 78 -11.77 -11.65 -10.78
CA ILE A 78 -13.04 -10.94 -10.97
C ILE A 78 -12.80 -9.61 -11.70
N THR A 79 -13.87 -9.06 -12.26
CA THR A 79 -13.87 -7.69 -12.80
C THR A 79 -14.06 -6.71 -11.65
N ALA A 80 -13.15 -5.74 -11.54
CA ALA A 80 -13.27 -4.63 -10.61
C ALA A 80 -14.30 -3.60 -11.11
N PRO A 81 -14.75 -2.69 -10.22
CA PRO A 81 -15.65 -1.60 -10.61
C PRO A 81 -15.16 -0.72 -11.77
N ASP A 82 -13.84 -0.65 -11.98
CA ASP A 82 -13.25 0.10 -13.11
C ASP A 82 -13.08 -0.70 -14.40
N GLY A 83 -13.66 -1.91 -14.47
CA GLY A 83 -13.53 -2.82 -15.60
C GLY A 83 -12.21 -3.58 -15.66
N SER A 84 -11.24 -3.28 -14.79
CA SER A 84 -9.97 -3.99 -14.76
C SER A 84 -10.11 -5.38 -14.12
N TRP A 85 -9.21 -6.30 -14.49
CA TRP A 85 -9.13 -7.60 -13.82
C TRP A 85 -8.31 -7.49 -12.53
N ILE A 86 -8.91 -7.90 -11.41
CA ILE A 86 -8.19 -8.14 -10.16
C ILE A 86 -8.10 -9.64 -9.87
N TYR A 87 -7.01 -10.02 -9.23
CA TYR A 87 -6.68 -11.39 -8.90
C TYR A 87 -6.50 -11.52 -7.40
N GLY A 88 -7.06 -12.58 -6.82
CA GLY A 88 -6.87 -12.97 -5.43
C GLY A 88 -6.37 -14.40 -5.32
N LEU A 89 -5.88 -14.78 -4.14
CA LEU A 89 -5.44 -16.14 -3.88
C LEU A 89 -6.64 -17.10 -3.88
N ALA A 90 -6.54 -18.22 -4.58
CA ALA A 90 -7.53 -19.29 -4.47
C ALA A 90 -7.13 -20.30 -3.39
N GLU A 91 -8.01 -21.25 -3.05
CA GLU A 91 -7.74 -22.27 -2.03
C GLU A 91 -6.48 -23.09 -2.35
N ALA A 92 -6.35 -23.59 -3.59
CA ALA A 92 -5.18 -24.36 -3.99
C ALA A 92 -3.86 -23.53 -3.90
N GLY A 93 -3.94 -22.23 -4.20
CA GLY A 93 -2.80 -21.32 -4.04
C GLY A 93 -2.45 -21.04 -2.58
N ALA A 94 -3.47 -20.94 -1.72
CA ALA A 94 -3.30 -20.78 -0.28
C ALA A 94 -2.68 -22.03 0.35
N CYS A 95 -3.22 -23.21 0.04
CA CYS A 95 -2.68 -24.50 0.49
C CYS A 95 -1.20 -24.66 0.09
N GLN A 96 -0.82 -24.26 -1.13
CA GLN A 96 0.58 -24.29 -1.54
C GLN A 96 1.49 -23.40 -0.65
N LEU A 97 1.00 -22.25 -0.19
CA LEU A 97 1.75 -21.39 0.73
C LEU A 97 1.77 -21.95 2.16
N VAL A 98 0.67 -22.56 2.61
CA VAL A 98 0.59 -23.23 3.92
C VAL A 98 1.57 -24.39 4.03
N ASN A 99 1.75 -25.17 2.96
CA ASN A 99 2.77 -26.23 2.89
C ASN A 99 4.21 -25.69 2.97
N LEU A 100 4.40 -24.38 2.88
CA LEU A 100 5.66 -23.67 3.08
C LEU A 100 5.66 -22.82 4.36
N GLU A 101 4.80 -23.18 5.31
CA GLU A 101 4.67 -22.54 6.63
C GLU A 101 4.25 -21.05 6.57
N ILE A 102 3.66 -20.64 5.45
CA ILE A 102 3.06 -19.30 5.32
C ILE A 102 1.56 -19.45 5.60
N PRO A 103 1.01 -18.80 6.64
CA PRO A 103 -0.39 -18.96 7.05
C PRO A 103 -1.35 -18.21 6.11
N ALA A 104 -1.37 -18.60 4.84
CA ALA A 104 -2.17 -18.00 3.81
C ALA A 104 -3.62 -18.50 3.87
N LYS A 105 -4.55 -17.61 3.50
CA LYS A 105 -5.98 -17.91 3.37
C LYS A 105 -6.43 -17.56 1.96
N SER A 106 -7.47 -18.23 1.48
CA SER A 106 -8.14 -17.88 0.23
C SER A 106 -8.62 -16.43 0.26
N GLY A 107 -8.37 -15.69 -0.83
CA GLY A 107 -8.79 -14.32 -1.02
C GLY A 107 -10.23 -14.19 -1.53
N LYS A 108 -11.02 -15.27 -1.49
CA LYS A 108 -12.39 -15.32 -2.03
C LYS A 108 -13.27 -14.19 -1.49
N ASP A 109 -13.20 -13.92 -0.20
CA ASP A 109 -14.01 -12.87 0.43
C ASP A 109 -13.47 -11.48 0.14
N GLN A 110 -12.13 -11.34 0.00
CA GLN A 110 -11.48 -10.07 -0.33
C GLN A 110 -11.82 -9.59 -1.75
N VAL A 111 -12.10 -10.51 -2.66
CA VAL A 111 -12.50 -10.19 -4.04
C VAL A 111 -14.01 -10.23 -4.25
N ARG A 112 -14.83 -10.61 -3.26
CA ARG A 112 -16.29 -10.61 -3.41
C ARG A 112 -16.84 -9.23 -3.04
N ARG A 113 -17.77 -8.73 -3.86
CA ARG A 113 -18.55 -7.50 -3.59
C ARG A 113 -17.68 -6.27 -3.26
N VAL A 114 -16.71 -5.99 -4.14
CA VAL A 114 -15.83 -4.84 -4.00
C VAL A 114 -16.60 -3.57 -4.40
N SER A 115 -16.98 -2.74 -3.42
CA SER A 115 -17.60 -1.43 -3.70
C SER A 115 -16.61 -0.52 -4.43
N MET A 116 -17.11 0.47 -5.19
CA MET A 116 -16.25 1.42 -5.92
C MET A 116 -15.29 2.14 -4.97
N SER A 117 -15.77 2.60 -3.81
CA SER A 117 -14.95 3.28 -2.80
C SER A 117 -13.86 2.37 -2.24
N TYR A 118 -14.22 1.16 -1.82
CA TYR A 118 -13.28 0.19 -1.26
C TYR A 118 -12.23 -0.24 -2.29
N TYR A 119 -12.66 -0.52 -3.53
CA TYR A 119 -11.76 -0.84 -4.64
C TYR A 119 -10.70 0.24 -4.80
N HIS A 120 -11.14 1.49 -4.88
CA HIS A 120 -10.30 2.64 -5.14
C HIS A 120 -9.33 2.96 -4.02
N HIS A 121 -9.77 2.86 -2.76
CA HIS A 121 -8.94 3.01 -1.57
C HIS A 121 -7.78 2.01 -1.60
N ARG A 122 -8.14 0.72 -1.68
CA ARG A 122 -7.17 -0.37 -1.64
C ARG A 122 -6.27 -0.40 -2.86
N ARG A 123 -6.77 -0.02 -4.04
CA ARG A 123 -5.96 0.13 -5.26
C ARG A 123 -4.84 1.14 -5.04
N LEU A 124 -5.14 2.32 -4.51
CA LEU A 124 -4.12 3.35 -4.23
C LEU A 124 -3.15 2.90 -3.13
N ALA A 125 -3.65 2.30 -2.05
CA ALA A 125 -2.80 1.76 -0.99
C ALA A 125 -1.80 0.73 -1.55
N ASN A 126 -2.29 -0.20 -2.37
CA ASN A 126 -1.44 -1.20 -3.02
C ASN A 126 -0.44 -0.56 -3.99
N GLU A 127 -0.84 0.41 -4.82
CA GLU A 127 0.07 1.13 -5.72
C GLU A 127 1.23 1.79 -4.97
N ILE A 128 0.95 2.49 -3.88
CA ILE A 128 1.98 3.14 -3.05
C ILE A 128 2.91 2.11 -2.40
N ALA A 129 2.34 1.06 -1.81
CA ALA A 129 3.13 0.01 -1.17
C ALA A 129 4.03 -0.73 -2.18
N ILE A 130 3.55 -0.96 -3.40
CA ILE A 130 4.34 -1.58 -4.47
C ILE A 130 5.47 -0.66 -4.90
N LEU A 131 5.18 0.62 -5.13
CA LEU A 131 6.18 1.60 -5.53
C LEU A 131 7.31 1.72 -4.48
N ALA A 132 6.97 1.75 -3.19
CA ALA A 132 7.94 1.76 -2.11
C ALA A 132 8.74 0.44 -2.05
N LYS A 133 8.09 -0.71 -2.22
CA LYS A 133 8.77 -2.00 -2.28
C LYS A 133 9.76 -2.09 -3.43
N LEU A 134 9.42 -1.55 -4.60
CA LEU A 134 10.30 -1.51 -5.76
C LEU A 134 11.53 -0.63 -5.53
N GLN A 135 11.40 0.42 -4.71
CA GLN A 135 12.52 1.25 -4.27
C GLN A 135 13.33 0.63 -3.13
N GLY A 136 13.06 -0.62 -2.74
CA GLY A 136 13.85 -1.35 -1.75
C GLY A 136 13.44 -1.10 -0.30
N TYR A 137 12.30 -0.45 -0.05
CA TYR A 137 11.77 -0.28 1.31
C TYR A 137 11.02 -1.52 1.80
N ARG A 138 10.98 -1.70 3.13
CA ARG A 138 10.07 -2.67 3.75
C ARG A 138 8.68 -2.05 3.82
N VAL A 139 7.65 -2.82 3.49
CA VAL A 139 6.26 -2.32 3.47
C VAL A 139 5.33 -3.26 4.22
N ASN A 140 4.38 -2.70 4.94
CA ASN A 140 3.18 -3.39 5.43
C ASN A 140 1.98 -2.86 4.65
N SER A 141 1.26 -3.76 3.97
CA SER A 141 0.05 -3.44 3.21
C SER A 141 -1.15 -3.21 4.12
N GLU A 142 -2.24 -2.65 3.57
CA GLU A 142 -3.51 -2.49 4.27
C GLU A 142 -4.04 -3.84 4.83
N LEU A 143 -3.86 -4.94 4.10
CA LEU A 143 -4.28 -6.26 4.55
C LEU A 143 -3.42 -6.77 5.73
N GLU A 144 -2.11 -6.57 5.69
CA GLU A 144 -1.23 -6.93 6.80
C GLU A 144 -1.54 -6.08 8.04
N ILE A 145 -1.79 -4.79 7.86
CA ILE A 145 -2.11 -3.85 8.93
C ILE A 145 -3.47 -4.19 9.58
N SER A 146 -4.50 -4.44 8.77
CA SER A 146 -5.82 -4.83 9.28
C SER A 146 -5.76 -6.14 10.07
N SER A 147 -4.91 -7.07 9.65
CA SER A 147 -4.67 -8.35 10.32
C SER A 147 -3.73 -8.27 11.54
N GLY A 148 -3.21 -7.08 11.89
CA GLY A 148 -2.29 -6.90 13.01
C GLY A 148 -0.83 -7.30 12.75
N ASN A 149 -0.48 -7.67 11.52
CA ASN A 149 0.85 -8.11 11.12
C ASN A 149 1.75 -6.93 10.72
N TRP A 150 1.94 -5.97 11.64
CA TRP A 150 2.72 -4.75 11.43
C TRP A 150 3.18 -4.14 12.76
N LEU A 151 3.89 -3.01 12.71
CA LEU A 151 4.48 -2.36 13.89
C LEU A 151 3.46 -2.04 15.00
N GLY A 152 2.24 -1.64 14.64
CA GLY A 152 1.20 -1.28 15.60
C GLY A 152 0.37 -2.44 16.13
N GLY A 153 0.59 -3.68 15.67
CA GLY A 153 -0.21 -4.82 16.11
C GLY A 153 -1.71 -4.70 15.82
N ILE A 154 -2.54 -5.40 16.59
CA ILE A 154 -4.00 -5.41 16.43
C ILE A 154 -4.61 -4.05 16.78
N ASP A 155 -4.09 -3.36 17.80
CA ASP A 155 -4.64 -2.11 18.31
C ASP A 155 -4.22 -0.88 17.49
N GLY A 156 -3.08 -0.98 16.82
CA GLY A 156 -2.46 0.13 16.11
C GLY A 156 -1.68 1.08 17.01
N ILE A 157 -1.10 2.11 16.40
CA ILE A 157 -0.31 3.11 17.12
C ILE A 157 -1.27 4.20 17.59
N LEU A 158 -1.39 4.36 18.91
CA LEU A 158 -2.36 5.28 19.52
C LEU A 158 -3.78 5.03 18.99
N ARG A 159 -4.16 3.74 18.88
CA ARG A 159 -5.45 3.26 18.38
C ARG A 159 -5.76 3.60 16.91
N LYS A 160 -4.76 4.05 16.15
CA LYS A 160 -4.89 4.29 14.72
C LYS A 160 -4.10 3.25 13.93
N LYS A 161 -4.68 2.80 12.82
CA LYS A 161 -4.03 1.96 11.81
C LYS A 161 -3.73 2.80 10.58
N ALA A 162 -2.54 2.59 9.99
CA ALA A 162 -2.18 3.20 8.72
C ALA A 162 -2.85 2.43 7.57
N ASP A 163 -2.97 3.04 6.40
CA ASP A 163 -3.35 2.31 5.19
C ASP A 163 -2.14 1.56 4.60
N VAL A 164 -0.96 2.20 4.65
CA VAL A 164 0.32 1.58 4.31
C VAL A 164 1.37 2.08 5.30
N LEU A 165 2.28 1.19 5.70
CA LEU A 165 3.47 1.57 6.45
C LEU A 165 4.72 1.27 5.63
N ILE A 166 5.59 2.27 5.44
CA ILE A 166 6.89 2.12 4.77
C ILE A 166 8.00 2.25 5.80
N ARG A 167 9.05 1.41 5.68
CA ARG A 167 10.18 1.40 6.61
C ARG A 167 11.54 1.26 5.91
N ASP A 168 12.53 1.98 6.42
CA ASP A 168 13.95 1.73 6.20
C ASP A 168 14.68 1.72 7.55
N GLY A 169 15.09 0.53 8.02
CA GLY A 169 15.58 0.37 9.39
C GLY A 169 14.55 0.85 10.42
N LYS A 170 14.94 1.83 11.25
CA LYS A 170 14.09 2.46 12.27
C LYS A 170 13.21 3.58 11.72
N GLN A 171 13.46 4.07 10.50
CA GLN A 171 12.70 5.17 9.92
C GLN A 171 11.38 4.67 9.35
N VAL A 172 10.31 5.42 9.60
CA VAL A 172 8.94 5.06 9.25
C VAL A 172 8.26 6.21 8.51
N TRP A 173 7.57 5.88 7.43
CA TRP A 173 6.61 6.77 6.76
C TRP A 173 5.23 6.15 6.88
N TRP A 174 4.29 6.94 7.37
CA TRP A 174 2.91 6.56 7.59
C TRP A 174 2.06 7.04 6.43
N ILE A 175 1.35 6.16 5.74
CA ILE A 175 0.54 6.55 4.58
C ILE A 175 -0.95 6.46 4.94
N GLU A 176 -1.69 7.52 4.58
CA GLU A 176 -3.14 7.59 4.63
C GLU A 176 -3.67 7.88 3.22
N VAL A 177 -4.61 7.07 2.75
CA VAL A 177 -5.30 7.24 1.47
C VAL A 177 -6.65 7.87 1.73
N GLU A 178 -6.85 9.08 1.26
CA GLU A 178 -8.03 9.90 1.56
C GLU A 178 -8.75 10.27 0.27
N ARG A 179 -9.82 9.54 -0.05
CA ARG A 179 -10.59 9.75 -1.30
C ARG A 179 -11.88 10.53 -1.15
N SER A 180 -12.40 10.75 0.06
CA SER A 180 -13.72 11.38 0.25
C SER A 180 -13.85 12.07 1.60
N ARG A 181 -14.91 12.87 1.80
CA ARG A 181 -15.19 13.60 3.05
C ARG A 181 -15.18 12.63 4.23
N ARG A 182 -14.04 12.56 4.94
CA ARG A 182 -13.92 11.87 6.22
C ARG A 182 -15.02 12.39 7.14
N ASN A 183 -15.77 11.48 7.76
CA ASN A 183 -16.80 11.89 8.71
C ASN A 183 -16.15 12.71 9.84
N ARG A 184 -16.93 13.60 10.47
CA ARG A 184 -16.40 14.55 11.46
C ARG A 184 -15.67 13.86 12.61
N CYS A 185 -16.20 12.72 13.07
CA CYS A 185 -15.63 11.94 14.17
C CYS A 185 -14.25 11.37 13.82
N ASP A 186 -14.12 10.72 12.68
CA ASP A 186 -12.86 10.12 12.24
C ASP A 186 -11.83 11.17 11.86
N TYR A 187 -12.27 12.34 11.39
CA TYR A 187 -11.40 13.48 11.14
C TYR A 187 -10.87 14.08 12.44
N ALA A 188 -11.71 14.26 13.46
CA ALA A 188 -11.28 14.70 14.78
C ALA A 188 -10.28 13.72 15.42
N LYS A 189 -10.51 12.40 15.27
CA LYS A 189 -9.54 11.37 15.71
C LYS A 189 -8.20 11.50 14.98
N LEU A 190 -8.20 11.81 13.68
CA LEU A 190 -6.97 12.02 12.92
C LEU A 190 -6.18 13.23 13.46
N LEU A 191 -6.85 14.37 13.65
CA LEU A 191 -6.20 15.58 14.21
C LEU A 191 -5.65 15.32 15.60
N ASN A 192 -6.43 14.68 16.48
CA ASN A 192 -5.98 14.33 17.82
C ASN A 192 -4.78 13.37 17.79
N TRP A 193 -4.79 12.40 16.87
CA TRP A 193 -3.68 11.47 16.71
C TRP A 193 -2.40 12.17 16.26
N LEU A 194 -2.48 13.08 15.28
CA LEU A 194 -1.34 13.89 14.84
C LEU A 194 -0.76 14.74 15.98
N ASN A 195 -1.64 15.39 16.74
CA ASN A 195 -1.24 16.23 17.87
C ASN A 195 -0.63 15.42 19.03
N THR A 196 -1.08 14.17 19.21
CA THR A 196 -0.53 13.28 20.24
C THR A 196 0.85 12.75 19.84
N LEU A 197 1.06 12.43 18.56
CA LEU A 197 2.37 12.01 18.07
C LEU A 197 3.41 13.11 18.17
N TRP A 198 2.97 14.34 17.89
CA TRP A 198 3.84 15.50 17.89
C TRP A 198 3.19 16.66 18.64
N PRO A 199 3.38 16.70 19.97
CA PRO A 199 2.87 17.79 20.78
C PRO A 199 3.40 19.14 20.27
N ASN A 200 2.53 20.15 20.27
CA ASN A 200 2.76 21.52 19.77
C ASN A 200 3.96 22.26 20.39
N ASN A 201 4.61 21.68 21.39
CA ASN A 201 5.59 22.31 22.26
C ASN A 201 7.00 21.73 22.05
N GLN A 202 7.13 20.70 21.20
CA GLN A 202 8.43 20.10 20.90
C GLN A 202 9.10 20.87 19.77
N ASN A 203 10.36 21.24 19.98
CA ASN A 203 11.24 21.85 18.98
C ASN A 203 11.02 21.20 17.60
N THR A 204 10.97 22.03 16.56
CA THR A 204 10.63 21.74 15.15
C THR A 204 11.40 20.57 14.49
N CYS A 205 12.39 19.99 15.17
CA CYS A 205 13.25 18.92 14.65
C CYS A 205 13.12 17.56 15.36
N MET A 206 12.29 17.39 16.40
CA MET A 206 12.14 16.07 17.01
C MET A 206 11.12 15.22 16.24
N ASP A 207 11.60 14.11 15.68
CA ASP A 207 10.76 13.08 15.07
C ASP A 207 9.89 12.37 16.13
N ALA A 208 8.73 11.85 15.73
CA ALA A 208 7.87 11.14 16.67
C ALA A 208 8.39 9.72 16.92
N ALA A 209 8.66 9.40 18.19
CA ALA A 209 9.04 8.07 18.59
C ALA A 209 7.85 7.11 18.45
N LEU A 210 8.12 5.96 17.83
CA LEU A 210 7.19 4.85 17.65
C LEU A 210 7.66 3.63 18.46
N PRO A 211 6.80 2.62 18.67
CA PRO A 211 7.17 1.41 19.38
C PRO A 211 8.46 0.76 18.86
N SER A 212 9.18 0.05 19.73
CA SER A 212 10.43 -0.66 19.41
C SER A 212 11.54 0.27 18.85
N GLY A 213 11.57 1.53 19.26
CA GLY A 213 12.58 2.50 18.85
C GLY A 213 12.51 2.91 17.38
N HIS A 214 11.35 2.75 16.74
CA HIS A 214 11.10 3.28 15.41
C HIS A 214 10.84 4.79 15.49
N ILE A 215 10.99 5.48 14.38
CA ILE A 215 10.91 6.93 14.28
C ILE A 215 10.03 7.29 13.09
N LEU A 216 8.91 7.96 13.35
CA LEU A 216 8.03 8.48 12.32
C LEU A 216 8.63 9.76 11.73
N LYS A 217 9.01 9.67 10.45
CA LYS A 217 9.56 10.79 9.69
C LYS A 217 8.45 11.69 9.16
N LYS A 218 7.47 11.10 8.45
CA LYS A 218 6.36 11.84 7.86
C LYS A 218 5.07 11.02 7.85
N VAL A 219 3.96 11.75 7.93
CA VAL A 219 2.64 11.28 7.50
C VAL A 219 2.40 11.74 6.08
N VAL A 220 2.14 10.79 5.20
CA VAL A 220 1.93 11.02 3.78
C VAL A 220 0.45 10.86 3.47
N PHE A 221 -0.20 11.92 2.99
CA PHE A 221 -1.60 11.88 2.60
C PHE A 221 -1.72 11.75 1.08
N VAL A 222 -2.32 10.66 0.62
CA VAL A 222 -2.74 10.51 -0.78
C VAL A 222 -4.16 11.04 -0.90
N CYS A 223 -4.29 12.33 -1.22
CA CYS A 223 -5.56 13.05 -1.02
C CYS A 223 -5.84 14.11 -2.09
N SER A 224 -7.02 14.74 -2.00
CA SER A 224 -7.39 15.92 -2.78
C SER A 224 -6.81 17.21 -2.17
N ASP A 225 -6.73 18.27 -2.96
CA ASP A 225 -6.32 19.59 -2.49
C ASP A 225 -7.27 20.17 -1.43
N ALA A 226 -8.57 19.88 -1.56
CA ALA A 226 -9.55 20.30 -0.55
C ALA A 226 -9.25 19.68 0.83
N PHE A 227 -8.82 18.41 0.88
CA PHE A 227 -8.46 17.77 2.13
C PHE A 227 -7.19 18.37 2.74
N ILE A 228 -6.13 18.55 1.94
CA ILE A 228 -4.87 19.10 2.46
C ILE A 228 -5.03 20.55 2.93
N ASN A 229 -5.83 21.36 2.23
CA ASN A 229 -6.12 22.72 2.65
C ASN A 229 -6.85 22.73 4.01
N ARG A 230 -7.87 21.87 4.15
CA ARG A 230 -8.62 21.76 5.41
C ARG A 230 -7.74 21.32 6.57
N ILE A 231 -6.95 20.25 6.41
CA ILE A 231 -6.10 19.74 7.50
C ILE A 231 -5.01 20.75 7.88
N THR A 232 -4.45 21.46 6.90
CA THR A 232 -3.47 22.53 7.16
C THR A 232 -4.08 23.66 7.99
N VAL A 233 -5.29 24.12 7.63
CA VAL A 233 -6.00 25.16 8.39
C VAL A 233 -6.29 24.68 9.82
N ASP A 234 -6.80 23.48 9.98
CA ASP A 234 -7.16 22.95 11.31
C ASP A 234 -5.93 22.69 12.18
N LEU A 235 -4.82 22.24 11.61
CA LEU A 235 -3.55 22.10 12.34
C LEU A 235 -2.98 23.45 12.78
N LYS A 236 -3.09 24.50 11.95
CA LYS A 236 -2.73 25.87 12.34
C LYS A 236 -3.58 26.38 13.50
N ILE A 237 -4.89 26.11 13.49
CA ILE A 237 -5.79 26.43 14.61
C ILE A 237 -5.36 25.69 15.89
N LEU A 238 -4.86 24.45 15.75
CA LEU A 238 -4.28 23.69 16.85
C LEU A 238 -2.87 24.17 17.27
N GLY A 239 -2.31 25.19 16.63
CA GLY A 239 -1.02 25.79 17.02
C GLY A 239 0.20 25.23 16.27
N TRP A 240 0.02 24.46 15.20
CA TRP A 240 1.12 24.02 14.35
C TRP A 240 1.62 25.16 13.48
N ASP A 241 2.93 25.41 13.46
CA ASP A 241 3.54 26.33 12.51
C ASP A 241 3.64 25.71 11.09
N GLU A 242 3.80 26.58 10.08
CA GLU A 242 3.90 26.17 8.68
C GLU A 242 5.09 25.25 8.41
N SER A 243 6.24 25.50 9.03
CA SER A 243 7.45 24.70 8.83
C SER A 243 7.26 23.27 9.36
N LEU A 244 6.54 23.13 10.46
CA LEU A 244 6.22 21.88 11.12
C LEU A 244 5.29 21.02 10.26
N ILE A 245 4.27 21.66 9.68
CA ILE A 245 3.35 21.01 8.74
C ILE A 245 4.12 20.53 7.51
N GLN A 246 4.96 21.38 6.90
CA GLN A 246 5.76 21.01 5.72
C GLN A 246 6.78 19.90 6.02
N HIS A 247 7.34 19.89 7.23
CA HIS A 247 8.30 18.87 7.65
C HIS A 247 7.64 17.50 7.89
N ARG A 248 6.47 17.48 8.55
CA ARG A 248 5.82 16.24 9.03
C ARG A 248 4.76 15.69 8.09
N ILE A 249 4.20 16.52 7.22
CA ILE A 249 3.10 16.15 6.33
C ILE A 249 3.54 16.27 4.88
N LEU A 250 3.38 15.17 4.14
CA LEU A 250 3.63 15.13 2.71
C LEU A 250 2.32 14.85 1.95
N PRO A 251 1.74 15.85 1.28
CA PRO A 251 0.62 15.61 0.38
C PRO A 251 1.10 15.00 -0.94
N ILE A 252 0.44 13.93 -1.36
CA ILE A 252 0.53 13.37 -2.70
C ILE A 252 -0.83 13.59 -3.35
N ARG A 253 -0.86 14.53 -4.29
CA ARG A 253 -2.03 14.73 -5.16
C ARG A 253 -2.17 13.48 -6.02
N CYS A 254 -3.26 12.76 -5.86
CA CYS A 254 -3.50 11.60 -6.72
C CYS A 254 -4.94 11.51 -7.19
N LEU A 255 -5.17 12.05 -8.39
CA LEU A 255 -6.16 11.53 -9.31
C LEU A 255 -5.44 10.56 -10.24
N TYR A 256 -5.39 9.28 -9.84
CA TYR A 256 -5.01 8.11 -10.67
C TYR A 256 -3.51 8.00 -11.06
N LEU A 257 -2.71 7.19 -10.34
CA LEU A 257 -1.38 6.75 -10.81
C LEU A 257 -1.47 5.83 -12.06
N THR A 258 -2.68 5.39 -12.43
CA THR A 258 -2.98 4.72 -13.71
C THR A 258 -4.25 5.31 -14.31
N GLY A 259 -4.15 5.99 -15.47
CA GLY A 259 -5.20 6.83 -16.06
C GLY A 259 -6.52 6.15 -16.45
N THR A 260 -7.41 5.93 -15.49
CA THR A 260 -8.84 5.71 -15.74
C THR A 260 -9.64 6.88 -15.17
N LYS A 261 -10.03 7.82 -16.04
CA LYS A 261 -11.06 8.82 -15.75
C LYS A 261 -12.37 8.06 -15.48
N PHE A 262 -12.96 8.23 -14.30
CA PHE A 262 -14.39 7.95 -14.14
C PHE A 262 -15.15 9.25 -14.38
N ILE A 263 -16.16 9.11 -15.23
CA ILE A 263 -17.13 10.10 -15.63
C ILE A 263 -17.74 10.72 -14.36
N GLU A 264 -17.67 12.04 -14.26
CA GLU A 264 -18.50 12.81 -13.34
C GLU A 264 -19.96 12.53 -13.70
N VAL A 265 -20.73 12.03 -12.72
CA VAL A 265 -22.20 12.10 -12.78
C VAL A 265 -22.59 13.38 -12.08
#